data_AF-A0A7J4TZ92-F1
#
_entry.id   AF-A0A7J4TZ92-F1
#
_cell.length_a   1.000
_cell.length_b   1.000
_cell.length_c   1.000
_cell.angle_alpha   90.00
_cell.angle_beta   90.00
_cell.angle_gamma   90.00
#
_symmetry.space_group_name_H-M   'P 1'
#
loop_
_entity.id
_entity.type
_entity.pdbx_description
1 polymer ?
#
loop_
_entity_poly.entity_id
_entity_poly.type
_entity_poly.pdbx_seq_one_letter_code
_entity_poly.pdbx_strand_id
1 'polypeptide(L)'
;MSIEHVLWLSLTGAYHIMVLEALAAAGPAINATGSGDVRLLTFYVVLALGISFLCSILEAVVLSVTQTWVAVEKNNGTKTGQLWAALKEDDAVGPLTAILTLNTISHTMGAAGVGSQVQLIYGDGALTLASVLLTLAMLLLSEIVPKTIGAAYWKQLAKPCGSLLRVVVWSMTVLIVPIQILKRVLPKG
;
A
#
# COMPACT_ATOMS: atom_id res chain seq x y z
N MET A 1 -45.17 26.67 -5.90
CA MET A 1 -43.71 26.49 -5.71
C MET A 1 -43.52 25.08 -5.18
N SER A 2 -43.09 24.14 -6.02
CA SER A 2 -43.10 22.70 -5.70
C SER A 2 -42.07 22.37 -4.62
N ILE A 3 -42.42 21.42 -3.75
CA ILE A 3 -41.62 20.90 -2.63
C ILE A 3 -40.20 20.48 -3.06
N GLU A 4 -40.04 20.01 -4.31
CA GLU A 4 -38.75 19.65 -4.88
C GLU A 4 -37.77 20.84 -4.95
N HIS A 5 -38.26 22.05 -5.22
CA HIS A 5 -37.40 23.25 -5.34
C HIS A 5 -36.84 23.67 -3.98
N VAL A 6 -37.59 23.44 -2.89
CA VAL A 6 -37.16 23.69 -1.50
C VAL A 6 -36.16 22.63 -1.04
N LEU A 7 -36.35 21.38 -1.46
CA LEU A 7 -35.41 20.28 -1.20
C LEU A 7 -34.06 20.53 -1.91
N TRP A 8 -34.10 20.95 -3.19
CA TRP A 8 -32.92 21.32 -3.95
C TRP A 8 -32.19 22.52 -3.35
N LEU A 9 -32.89 23.54 -2.85
CA LEU A 9 -32.30 24.70 -2.16
C LEU A 9 -31.65 24.33 -0.81
N SER A 10 -32.20 23.35 -0.10
CA SER A 10 -31.63 22.85 1.17
C SER A 10 -30.42 21.94 0.93
N LEU A 11 -30.45 21.10 -0.10
CA LEU A 11 -29.34 20.21 -0.48
C LEU A 11 -28.15 20.99 -1.05
N THR A 12 -28.38 21.78 -2.12
CA THR A 12 -28.12 23.23 -2.10
C THR A 12 -27.12 23.83 -1.10
N GLY A 13 -27.71 24.48 -0.09
CA GLY A 13 -26.99 25.09 1.02
C GLY A 13 -26.21 24.09 1.87
N ALA A 14 -26.69 22.87 2.07
CA ALA A 14 -26.01 21.85 2.87
C ALA A 14 -24.69 21.38 2.24
N TYR A 15 -24.64 21.17 0.92
CA TYR A 15 -23.37 20.88 0.25
C TYR A 15 -22.44 22.08 0.32
N HIS A 16 -22.98 23.29 0.24
CA HIS A 16 -22.16 24.50 0.21
C HIS A 16 -21.55 24.75 1.59
N ILE A 17 -22.32 24.45 2.66
CA ILE A 17 -21.87 24.45 4.05
C ILE A 17 -20.87 23.32 4.30
N MET A 18 -21.12 22.09 3.83
CA MET A 18 -20.15 20.97 3.93
C MET A 18 -18.84 21.28 3.20
N VAL A 19 -18.91 21.86 2.00
CA VAL A 19 -17.72 22.26 1.24
C VAL A 19 -17.01 23.43 1.91
N LEU A 20 -17.74 24.40 2.47
CA LEU A 20 -17.14 25.46 3.26
C LEU A 20 -16.52 24.93 4.56
N GLU A 21 -17.12 23.98 5.26
CA GLU A 21 -16.53 23.34 6.45
C GLU A 21 -15.30 22.53 6.08
N ALA A 22 -15.32 21.80 4.95
CA ALA A 22 -14.15 21.08 4.45
C ALA A 22 -13.00 22.02 4.04
N LEU A 23 -13.32 23.15 3.40
CA LEU A 23 -12.34 24.20 3.05
C LEU A 23 -11.89 25.00 4.29
N ALA A 24 -12.78 25.24 5.26
CA ALA A 24 -12.47 25.91 6.52
C ALA A 24 -11.67 25.00 7.46
N ALA A 25 -11.80 23.68 7.37
CA ALA A 25 -10.92 22.68 8.00
C ALA A 25 -9.55 22.57 7.30
N ALA A 26 -9.46 22.96 6.02
CA ALA A 26 -8.19 23.17 5.33
C ALA A 26 -7.50 24.49 5.69
N GLY A 27 -8.25 25.49 6.15
CA GLY A 27 -7.77 26.80 6.59
C GLY A 27 -6.93 26.90 7.87
N PRO A 28 -7.05 26.06 8.92
CA PRO A 28 -6.38 26.29 10.21
C PRO A 28 -5.15 25.40 10.41
N ALA A 29 -4.59 24.82 9.34
CA ALA A 29 -3.50 23.83 9.43
C ALA A 29 -2.10 24.42 9.75
N ILE A 30 -2.01 25.60 10.35
CA ILE A 30 -0.73 26.31 10.60
C ILE A 30 -0.43 26.64 12.06
N ASN A 31 -1.28 26.25 13.01
CA ASN A 31 -0.95 26.37 14.43
C ASN A 31 -0.71 24.98 15.06
N ALA A 32 0.56 24.59 15.14
CA ALA A 32 0.99 23.44 15.95
C ALA A 32 0.61 23.70 17.41
N THR A 33 -0.27 22.86 17.97
CA THR A 33 -0.88 23.10 19.30
C THR A 33 -0.38 22.11 20.36
N GLY A 34 0.45 21.10 20.03
CA GLY A 34 0.78 20.03 20.98
C GLY A 34 2.17 19.38 20.87
N SER A 35 2.51 18.62 21.92
CA SER A 35 3.77 17.90 22.22
C SER A 35 4.16 16.76 21.25
N GLY A 36 3.51 16.63 20.10
CA GLY A 36 3.83 15.60 19.10
C GLY A 36 5.12 15.93 18.34
N ASP A 37 5.86 14.91 17.90
CA ASP A 37 7.13 15.10 17.19
C ASP A 37 6.93 14.96 15.67
N VAL A 38 7.17 16.05 14.94
CA VAL A 38 7.13 16.09 13.46
C VAL A 38 8.10 15.07 12.85
N ARG A 39 9.17 14.70 13.56
CA ARG A 39 10.10 13.64 13.15
C ARG A 39 9.40 12.28 13.13
N LEU A 40 8.57 11.99 14.12
CA LEU A 40 7.81 10.75 14.21
C LEU A 40 6.70 10.70 13.15
N LEU A 41 6.02 11.83 12.91
CA LEU A 41 5.05 11.97 11.82
C LEU A 41 5.70 11.66 10.46
N THR A 42 6.85 12.30 10.19
CA THR A 42 7.60 12.11 8.95
C THR A 42 8.08 10.66 8.82
N PHE A 43 8.56 10.07 9.92
CA PHE A 43 8.95 8.66 9.96
C PHE A 43 7.79 7.74 9.55
N TYR A 44 6.59 7.90 10.14
CA TYR A 44 5.44 7.07 9.78
C TYR A 44 4.99 7.27 8.33
N VAL A 45 5.00 8.50 7.81
CA VAL A 45 4.66 8.78 6.40
C VAL A 45 5.65 8.09 5.45
N VAL A 46 6.95 8.26 5.70
CA VAL A 46 8.00 7.66 4.85
C VAL A 46 7.98 6.14 4.95
N LEU A 47 7.75 5.59 6.14
CA LEU A 47 7.63 4.15 6.35
C LEU A 47 6.44 3.58 5.58
N ALA A 48 5.26 4.22 5.70
CA ALA A 48 4.04 3.80 5.01
C ALA A 48 4.24 3.84 3.50
N LEU A 49 4.63 4.99 2.95
CA LEU A 49 4.78 5.16 1.51
C LEU A 49 5.93 4.33 0.95
N GLY A 50 7.06 4.29 1.63
CA GLY A 50 8.28 3.62 1.17
C GLY A 50 8.14 2.10 1.10
N ILE A 51 7.61 1.47 2.16
CA ILE A 51 7.41 0.01 2.14
C ILE A 51 6.32 -0.36 1.12
N SER A 52 5.21 0.38 1.09
CA SER A 52 4.14 0.13 0.13
C SER A 52 4.59 0.31 -1.32
N PHE A 53 5.39 1.34 -1.60
CA PHE A 53 6.00 1.56 -2.91
C PHE A 53 6.87 0.35 -3.34
N LEU A 54 7.69 -0.16 -2.42
CA LEU A 54 8.51 -1.34 -2.66
C LEU A 54 7.66 -2.58 -2.93
N CYS A 55 6.61 -2.81 -2.14
CA CYS A 55 5.66 -3.90 -2.35
C CYS A 55 5.01 -3.84 -3.74
N SER A 56 4.56 -2.66 -4.18
CA SER A 56 3.95 -2.46 -5.50
C SER A 56 4.91 -2.72 -6.66
N ILE A 57 6.19 -2.37 -6.54
CA ILE A 57 7.22 -2.75 -7.55
C ILE A 57 7.38 -4.27 -7.58
N LEU A 58 7.52 -4.91 -6.41
CA LEU A 58 7.68 -6.36 -6.33
C LEU A 58 6.48 -7.09 -6.93
N GLU A 59 5.26 -6.64 -6.62
CA GLU A 59 4.02 -7.16 -7.19
C GLU A 59 4.03 -7.10 -8.72
N ALA A 60 4.31 -5.92 -9.28
CA ALA A 60 4.33 -5.72 -10.73
C ALA A 60 5.41 -6.55 -11.43
N VAL A 61 6.61 -6.67 -10.83
CA VAL A 61 7.69 -7.49 -11.39
C VAL A 61 7.31 -8.98 -11.34
N VAL A 62 6.74 -9.46 -10.24
CA VAL A 62 6.28 -10.85 -10.11
C VAL A 62 5.23 -11.19 -11.15
N LEU A 63 4.26 -10.29 -11.38
CA LEU A 63 3.24 -10.49 -12.39
C LEU A 63 3.78 -10.41 -13.83
N SER A 64 4.80 -9.58 -14.06
CA SER A 64 5.39 -9.39 -15.39
C SER A 64 6.38 -10.48 -15.80
N VAL A 65 7.00 -11.17 -14.83
CA VAL A 65 7.92 -12.29 -15.10
C VAL A 65 7.13 -13.51 -15.59
N THR A 66 7.37 -13.90 -16.83
CA THR A 66 6.69 -15.03 -17.49
C THR A 66 7.37 -16.36 -17.19
N GLN A 67 6.58 -17.44 -17.14
CA GLN A 67 7.09 -18.81 -16.94
C GLN A 67 8.09 -19.22 -18.02
N THR A 68 7.86 -18.81 -19.28
CA THR A 68 8.77 -19.08 -20.41
C THR A 68 10.14 -18.44 -20.21
N TRP A 69 10.19 -17.18 -19.76
CA TRP A 69 11.47 -16.51 -19.50
C TRP A 69 12.23 -17.18 -18.35
N VAL A 70 11.51 -17.58 -17.29
CA VAL A 70 12.09 -18.31 -16.16
C VAL A 70 12.67 -19.66 -16.59
N ALA A 71 11.96 -20.40 -17.45
CA ALA A 71 12.42 -21.69 -17.97
C ALA A 71 13.70 -21.55 -18.81
N VAL A 72 13.76 -20.54 -19.68
CA VAL A 72 14.97 -20.22 -20.45
C VAL A 72 16.14 -19.90 -19.53
N GLU A 73 15.94 -19.01 -18.55
CA GLU A 73 17.01 -18.64 -17.62
C GLU A 73 17.48 -19.78 -16.72
N LYS A 74 16.57 -20.67 -16.31
CA LYS A 74 16.90 -21.89 -15.57
C LYS A 74 17.73 -22.84 -16.42
N ASN A 75 17.38 -23.03 -17.70
CA ASN A 75 18.14 -23.87 -18.64
C ASN A 75 19.52 -23.29 -18.96
N ASN A 76 19.64 -21.96 -18.99
CA ASN A 76 20.92 -21.27 -19.10
C ASN A 76 21.80 -21.39 -17.83
N GLY A 77 21.31 -22.06 -16.78
CA GLY A 77 22.04 -22.30 -15.54
C GLY A 77 22.18 -21.07 -14.65
N THR A 78 21.41 -20.00 -14.88
CA THR A 78 21.56 -18.77 -14.09
C THR A 78 20.94 -18.90 -12.70
N LYS A 79 21.63 -18.35 -11.69
CA LYS A 79 21.11 -18.31 -10.31
C LYS A 79 19.75 -17.59 -10.22
N THR A 80 19.53 -16.60 -11.08
CA THR A 80 18.27 -15.88 -11.21
C THR A 80 17.14 -16.77 -11.72
N GLY A 81 17.41 -17.59 -12.74
CA GLY A 81 16.43 -18.55 -13.27
C GLY A 81 16.01 -19.58 -12.22
N GLN A 82 16.96 -20.13 -11.47
CA GLN A 82 16.66 -21.07 -10.37
C GLN A 82 15.82 -20.42 -9.26
N LEU A 83 16.16 -19.17 -8.88
CA LEU A 83 15.41 -18.41 -7.88
C LEU A 83 13.97 -18.15 -8.32
N TRP A 84 13.78 -17.63 -9.54
CA TRP A 84 12.44 -17.35 -10.05
C TRP A 84 11.63 -18.62 -10.31
N ALA A 85 12.26 -19.73 -10.67
CA ALA A 85 11.58 -21.02 -10.79
C ALA A 85 10.98 -21.46 -9.45
N ALA A 86 11.69 -21.27 -8.35
CA ALA A 86 11.17 -21.56 -7.01
C ALA A 86 10.07 -20.57 -6.59
N LEU A 87 10.22 -19.28 -6.92
CA LEU A 87 9.20 -18.26 -6.60
C LEU A 87 7.90 -18.46 -7.40
N LYS A 88 7.96 -19.02 -8.62
CA LYS A 88 6.83 -19.22 -9.53
C LYS A 88 6.29 -20.65 -9.58
N GLU A 89 6.75 -21.54 -8.68
CA GLU A 89 6.39 -22.96 -8.66
C GLU A 89 4.87 -23.21 -8.51
N ASP A 90 4.18 -22.37 -7.74
CA ASP A 90 2.72 -22.39 -7.52
C ASP A 90 2.08 -21.08 -8.02
N ASP A 91 2.26 -20.79 -9.30
CA ASP A 91 1.76 -19.58 -9.99
C ASP A 91 2.06 -18.24 -9.27
N ALA A 92 3.16 -18.21 -8.53
CA ALA A 92 3.55 -17.12 -7.64
C ALA A 92 2.54 -16.76 -6.52
N VAL A 93 1.61 -17.65 -6.18
CA VAL A 93 0.63 -17.46 -5.10
C VAL A 93 1.31 -17.13 -3.76
N GLY A 94 2.36 -17.87 -3.40
CA GLY A 94 3.10 -17.67 -2.15
C GLY A 94 3.73 -16.27 -2.06
N PRO A 95 4.58 -15.87 -3.03
CA PRO A 95 5.16 -14.53 -3.04
C PRO A 95 4.14 -13.40 -3.14
N LEU A 96 3.10 -13.53 -3.97
CA LEU A 96 2.09 -12.49 -4.11
C LEU A 96 1.31 -12.28 -2.81
N THR A 97 0.94 -13.37 -2.13
CA THR A 97 0.28 -13.30 -0.82
C THR A 97 1.14 -12.60 0.23
N ALA A 98 2.44 -12.91 0.27
CA ALA A 98 3.37 -12.28 1.19
C ALA A 98 3.50 -10.76 0.94
N ILE A 99 3.62 -10.34 -0.32
CA ILE A 99 3.72 -8.93 -0.71
C ILE A 99 2.45 -8.17 -0.33
N LEU A 100 1.28 -8.70 -0.67
CA LEU A 100 0.00 -8.06 -0.38
C LEU A 100 -0.22 -7.92 1.13
N THR A 101 0.11 -8.96 1.89
CA THR A 101 0.03 -8.93 3.37
C THR A 101 0.96 -7.86 3.94
N LEU A 102 2.21 -7.79 3.47
CA LEU A 102 3.16 -6.77 3.92
C LEU A 102 2.70 -5.36 3.55
N ASN A 103 2.10 -5.20 2.38
CA ASN A 103 1.52 -3.92 1.94
C ASN A 103 0.37 -3.50 2.87
N THR A 104 -0.54 -4.40 3.21
CA THR A 104 -1.62 -4.13 4.16
C THR A 104 -1.08 -3.73 5.52
N ILE A 105 -0.12 -4.48 6.07
CA ILE A 105 0.49 -4.16 7.37
C ILE A 105 1.11 -2.76 7.34
N SER A 106 1.87 -2.46 6.30
CA SER A 106 2.57 -1.17 6.16
C SER A 106 1.59 -0.01 6.03
N HIS A 107 0.54 -0.16 5.23
CA HIS A 107 -0.50 0.85 5.09
C HIS A 107 -1.28 1.06 6.39
N THR A 108 -1.70 0.00 7.06
CA THR A 108 -2.49 0.10 8.30
C THR A 108 -1.65 0.67 9.44
N MET A 109 -0.46 0.12 9.70
CA MET A 109 0.41 0.62 10.77
C MET A 109 0.90 2.03 10.50
N GLY A 110 1.24 2.33 9.24
CA GLY A 110 1.66 3.65 8.80
C GLY A 110 0.55 4.69 8.97
N ALA A 111 -0.66 4.41 8.46
CA ALA A 111 -1.79 5.33 8.58
C ALA A 111 -2.22 5.53 10.05
N ALA A 112 -2.21 4.47 10.87
CA ALA A 112 -2.47 4.59 12.31
C ALA A 112 -1.43 5.48 13.01
N GLY A 113 -0.15 5.29 12.67
CA GLY A 113 0.95 6.11 13.18
C GLY A 113 0.81 7.58 12.78
N VAL A 114 0.57 7.86 11.50
CA VAL A 114 0.33 9.22 10.98
C VAL A 114 -0.88 9.86 11.66
N GLY A 115 -2.01 9.14 11.75
CA GLY A 115 -3.22 9.64 12.41
C GLY A 115 -2.97 10.03 13.87
N SER A 116 -2.26 9.19 14.63
CA SER A 116 -1.91 9.48 16.02
C SER A 116 -1.08 10.77 16.17
N GLN A 117 -0.10 10.97 15.27
CA GLN A 117 0.78 12.14 15.34
C GLN A 117 0.08 13.41 14.84
N VAL A 118 -0.74 13.31 13.80
CA VAL A 118 -1.54 14.45 13.31
C VAL A 118 -2.48 14.94 14.39
N GLN A 119 -3.16 14.01 15.09
CA GLN A 119 -4.06 14.37 16.19
C GLN A 119 -3.30 15.07 17.33
N LEU A 120 -2.10 14.62 17.68
CA LEU A 120 -1.29 15.22 18.75
C LEU A 120 -0.70 16.60 18.38
N ILE A 121 -0.34 16.82 17.11
CA ILE A 121 0.33 18.06 16.66
C ILE A 121 -0.68 19.13 16.24
N TYR A 122 -1.70 18.73 15.48
CA TYR A 122 -2.63 19.62 14.78
C TYR A 122 -4.08 19.54 15.29
N GLY A 123 -4.38 18.61 16.21
CA GLY A 123 -5.71 18.43 16.77
C GLY A 123 -6.70 17.71 15.83
N ASP A 124 -7.92 17.51 16.31
CA ASP A 124 -8.94 16.70 15.62
C ASP A 124 -9.36 17.28 14.25
N GLY A 125 -9.34 18.60 14.10
CA GLY A 125 -9.74 19.28 12.86
C GLY A 125 -8.86 18.94 11.64
N ALA A 126 -7.58 18.60 11.87
CA ALA A 126 -6.64 18.27 10.81
C ALA A 126 -6.64 16.77 10.44
N LEU A 127 -7.23 15.90 11.27
CA LEU A 127 -7.17 14.45 11.09
C LEU A 127 -7.88 13.98 9.81
N THR A 128 -9.06 14.56 9.53
CA THR A 128 -9.84 14.24 8.33
C THR A 128 -9.08 14.63 7.07
N LEU A 129 -8.54 15.85 7.02
CA LEU A 129 -7.79 16.34 5.86
C LEU A 129 -6.51 15.52 5.65
N ALA A 130 -5.77 15.23 6.71
CA ALA A 130 -4.55 14.43 6.62
C ALA A 130 -4.83 13.00 6.13
N SER A 131 -5.94 12.39 6.55
CA SER A 131 -6.33 11.04 6.12
C SER A 131 -6.68 10.99 4.63
N VAL A 132 -7.41 12.00 4.12
CA VAL A 132 -7.72 12.11 2.69
C VAL A 132 -6.44 12.30 1.87
N LEU A 133 -5.57 13.23 2.28
CA LEU A 133 -4.30 13.49 1.59
C LEU A 133 -3.38 12.27 1.61
N LEU A 134 -3.26 11.60 2.75
CA LEU A 134 -2.45 10.38 2.89
C LEU A 134 -3.01 9.26 1.99
N THR A 135 -4.33 9.10 1.91
CA THR A 135 -4.96 8.09 1.05
C THR A 135 -4.69 8.35 -0.43
N LEU A 136 -4.83 9.61 -0.88
CA LEU A 136 -4.49 9.99 -2.24
C LEU A 136 -3.01 9.78 -2.54
N ALA A 137 -2.13 10.11 -1.59
CA ALA A 137 -0.69 9.88 -1.71
C ALA A 137 -0.37 8.39 -1.84
N MET A 138 -0.97 7.53 -0.99
CA MET A 138 -0.78 6.09 -1.05
C MET A 138 -1.24 5.50 -2.39
N LEU A 139 -2.40 5.92 -2.90
CA LEU A 139 -2.91 5.44 -4.20
C LEU A 139 -2.01 5.89 -5.36
N LEU A 140 -1.74 7.19 -5.48
CA LEU A 140 -1.02 7.71 -6.64
C LEU A 140 0.47 7.36 -6.59
N LEU A 141 1.13 7.57 -5.45
CA LEU A 141 2.58 7.43 -5.32
C LEU A 141 3.01 6.00 -5.01
N SER A 142 2.27 5.26 -4.17
CA SER A 142 2.68 3.90 -3.77
C SER A 142 2.05 2.79 -4.60
N GLU A 143 0.98 3.05 -5.36
CA GLU A 143 0.30 1.98 -6.11
C GLU A 143 0.37 2.18 -7.63
N ILE A 144 -0.07 3.32 -8.17
CA ILE A 144 -0.12 3.52 -9.62
C ILE A 144 1.26 3.71 -10.25
N VAL A 145 2.05 4.67 -9.74
CA VAL A 145 3.40 4.94 -10.25
C VAL A 145 4.33 3.72 -10.16
N PRO A 146 4.41 2.99 -9.03
CA PRO A 146 5.42 1.94 -8.87
C PRO A 146 5.03 0.69 -9.64
N LYS A 147 3.72 0.39 -9.77
CA LYS A 147 3.25 -0.69 -10.65
C LYS A 147 3.60 -0.42 -12.10
N THR A 148 3.49 0.83 -12.54
CA THR A 148 3.87 1.24 -13.91
C THR A 148 5.37 1.04 -14.15
N ILE A 149 6.22 1.47 -13.20
CA ILE A 149 7.68 1.30 -13.29
C ILE A 149 8.08 -0.18 -13.24
N GLY A 150 7.51 -0.95 -12.30
CA GLY A 150 7.81 -2.37 -12.15
C GLY A 150 7.46 -3.18 -13.40
N ALA A 151 6.34 -2.88 -14.04
CA ALA A 151 5.93 -3.51 -15.30
C ALA A 151 6.79 -3.07 -16.49
N ALA A 152 7.24 -1.81 -16.55
CA ALA A 152 8.09 -1.34 -17.64
C ALA A 152 9.53 -1.89 -17.57
N TYR A 153 10.08 -2.03 -16.36
CA TYR A 153 11.49 -2.37 -16.13
C TYR A 153 11.72 -3.78 -15.55
N TRP A 154 10.74 -4.68 -15.68
CA TRP A 154 10.75 -6.00 -15.02
C TRP A 154 12.01 -6.82 -15.30
N LYS A 155 12.59 -6.79 -16.52
CA LYS A 155 13.82 -7.54 -16.86
C LYS A 155 15.03 -7.10 -16.06
N GLN A 156 15.19 -5.78 -15.88
CA GLN A 156 16.31 -5.20 -15.14
C GLN A 156 16.11 -5.42 -13.63
N LEU A 157 14.86 -5.35 -13.19
CA LEU A 157 14.46 -5.54 -11.80
C LEU A 157 14.38 -7.01 -11.37
N ALA A 158 14.31 -7.97 -12.30
CA ALA A 158 14.13 -9.38 -11.97
C ALA A 158 15.18 -9.93 -11.00
N LYS A 159 16.45 -9.55 -11.15
CA LYS A 159 17.53 -9.96 -10.22
C LYS A 159 17.34 -9.39 -8.80
N PRO A 160 17.32 -8.05 -8.61
CA PRO A 160 17.19 -7.48 -7.28
C PRO A 160 15.84 -7.84 -6.63
N CYS A 161 14.75 -7.78 -7.40
CA CYS A 161 13.42 -8.13 -6.89
C CYS A 161 13.33 -9.59 -6.49
N GLY A 162 13.88 -10.53 -7.27
CA GLY A 162 13.86 -11.95 -6.90
C GLY A 162 14.55 -12.22 -5.56
N SER A 163 15.71 -11.58 -5.32
CA SER A 163 16.44 -11.74 -4.06
C SER A 163 15.68 -11.15 -2.89
N LEU A 164 15.11 -9.96 -3.07
CA LEU A 164 14.28 -9.31 -2.07
C LEU A 164 13.00 -10.10 -1.78
N LEU A 165 12.39 -10.68 -2.80
CA LEU A 165 11.20 -11.53 -2.68
C LEU A 165 11.45 -12.73 -1.79
N ARG A 166 12.62 -13.37 -1.94
CA ARG A 166 13.01 -14.50 -1.08
C ARG A 166 13.02 -14.09 0.40
N VAL A 167 13.52 -12.90 0.70
CA VAL A 167 13.54 -12.36 2.07
C VAL A 167 12.12 -12.04 2.54
N VAL A 168 11.32 -11.36 1.73
CA VAL A 168 9.92 -11.02 2.06
C VAL A 168 9.10 -12.28 2.32
N VAL A 169 9.20 -13.28 1.44
CA VAL A 169 8.52 -14.57 1.61
C VAL A 169 8.99 -15.26 2.87
N TRP A 170 10.29 -15.32 3.13
CA TRP A 170 10.81 -15.95 4.35
C TRP A 170 10.32 -15.26 5.62
N SER A 171 10.39 -13.93 5.68
CA SER A 171 9.89 -13.12 6.80
C SER A 171 8.38 -13.32 7.01
N MET A 172 7.61 -13.34 5.92
CA MET A 172 6.17 -13.58 5.99
C MET A 172 5.80 -15.04 6.23
N THR A 173 6.68 -16.01 5.94
CA THR A 173 6.43 -17.42 6.22
C THR A 173 6.24 -17.66 7.71
N VAL A 174 6.95 -16.94 8.58
CA VAL A 174 6.71 -16.95 10.05
C VAL A 174 5.26 -16.61 10.38
N LEU A 175 4.65 -15.69 9.62
CA LEU A 175 3.27 -15.24 9.76
C LEU A 175 2.25 -16.11 9.01
N ILE A 176 2.65 -16.75 7.90
CA ILE A 176 1.80 -17.52 6.97
C ILE A 176 1.68 -19.01 7.38
N VAL A 177 2.67 -19.58 8.07
CA VAL A 177 2.63 -20.98 8.56
C VAL A 177 1.36 -21.33 9.34
N PRO A 178 0.86 -20.49 10.28
CA PRO A 178 -0.41 -20.74 10.96
C PRO A 178 -1.61 -20.84 10.00
N ILE A 179 -1.63 -20.01 8.96
CA ILE A 179 -2.70 -19.98 7.95
C ILE A 179 -2.64 -21.23 7.06
N GLN A 180 -1.44 -21.70 6.71
CA GLN A 180 -1.29 -22.93 5.93
C GLN A 180 -1.67 -24.18 6.72
N ILE A 181 -1.40 -24.21 8.03
CA ILE A 181 -1.89 -25.27 8.92
C ILE A 181 -3.42 -25.29 8.88
N LEU A 182 -4.07 -24.13 8.96
CA LEU A 182 -5.54 -24.03 8.87
C LEU A 182 -6.09 -24.50 7.51
N LYS A 183 -5.44 -24.13 6.39
CA LYS A 183 -5.81 -24.63 5.05
C LYS A 183 -5.68 -26.14 4.91
N ARG A 184 -4.75 -26.78 5.64
CA ARG A 184 -4.61 -28.25 5.66
C ARG A 184 -5.68 -28.94 6.52
N VAL A 185 -6.30 -28.22 7.45
CA VAL A 185 -7.38 -28.74 8.31
C VAL A 185 -8.75 -28.64 7.63
N LEU A 186 -8.91 -27.76 6.65
CA LEU A 186 -10.15 -27.66 5.86
C LEU A 186 -10.19 -28.73 4.76
N PRO A 187 -11.26 -29.55 4.68
CA PRO A 187 -11.45 -30.49 3.57
C PRO A 187 -11.47 -29.74 2.24
N LYS A 188 -10.78 -30.28 1.23
CA LYS A 188 -10.93 -29.82 -0.16
C LYS A 188 -12.36 -30.17 -0.60
N GLY A 189 -13.23 -29.17 -0.62
CA GLY A 189 -14.56 -29.24 -1.24
C GLY A 189 -14.45 -29.23 -2.75
#